data_AF-A0A6C0DMJ1-F1
#
_entry.id   AF-A0A6C0DMJ1-F1
#
_cell.length_a   1.000
_cell.length_b   1.000
_cell.length_c   1.000
_cell.angle_alpha   90.00
_cell.angle_beta   90.00
_cell.angle_gamma   90.00
#
_symmetry.space_group_name_H-M   'P 1'
#
loop_
_entity.id
_entity.type
_entity.pdbx_description
1 polymer ?
#
loop_
_entity_poly.entity_id
_entity_poly.type
_entity_poly.pdbx_seq_one_letter_code
_entity_poly.pdbx_strand_id
1 'polypeptide(L)'
;MDIDSYNSLKNQIDEAQNTITYIYTKYVGDPYMTAKVHNYITNQLPVILENIRETHEQNQTRIEELTNDQDAFIQSFLNNNQYFYISSTEKFFCYDGTHYHCISEDDLLYTVLSSISRDRERNLMPWKKSTKRNVMKRIKENNLLKSIPESETIQNVIDSLCPAIFNTRAETKYFLTILGDNIFRKNNNIIHFIHVNSKHFIRELNNMCQIVIGSNLSQTMKHKYHEHNYSDCRIVRINETIKSEYIWKPIVNQFVLDIICVACHYSNRYGSSDDYVIKSSNDNVLFQTAFYLKELEPIDLVNSFIQEYLELSQPGRPNNTICIDGQLSNMRTPYISWKNIQYLWKQFLDSKNIPNVLFLQNLKTLLISNLKDYYVEEHDAFVGVCSKYLPEIQKFLQFWNETIIEDDSEMDFEIDEIIILLRNWCISKNEPICNLNDKQILDLISHFFPNVEIERDKFISRIKCSLWDKELDIQLALENLKHSLQNNTMMPISRTLSPSSSQNISIYDAYYFYCKYHSSLNHNNTVSNQIVSKSYFEKYIFENLSNYVVDSKFLSVEWFKL
;
A
#
# COMPACT_ATOMS: atom_id res chain seq x y z
N MET A 1 -53.32 -22.14 39.31
CA MET A 1 -53.08 -23.56 39.64
C MET A 1 -53.96 -24.36 38.71
N ASP A 2 -53.35 -25.09 37.77
CA ASP A 2 -54.07 -25.93 36.82
C ASP A 2 -54.81 -27.07 37.55
N ILE A 3 -55.98 -27.47 37.03
CA ILE A 3 -56.83 -28.53 37.60
C ILE A 3 -56.05 -29.84 37.80
N ASP A 4 -55.07 -30.11 36.93
CA ASP A 4 -54.20 -31.28 37.01
C ASP A 4 -53.22 -31.24 38.18
N SER A 5 -52.74 -30.05 38.57
CA SER A 5 -51.86 -29.87 39.72
C SER A 5 -52.60 -30.09 41.04
N TYR A 6 -53.87 -29.68 41.09
CA TYR A 6 -54.75 -29.92 42.25
C TYR A 6 -55.08 -31.41 42.44
N ASN A 7 -55.40 -32.11 41.36
CA ASN A 7 -55.67 -33.56 41.41
C ASN A 7 -54.41 -34.36 41.79
N SER A 8 -53.22 -33.95 41.32
CA SER A 8 -51.95 -34.58 41.69
C SER A 8 -51.63 -34.42 43.18
N LEU A 9 -51.83 -33.23 43.74
CA LEU A 9 -51.60 -32.97 45.17
C LEU A 9 -52.55 -33.79 46.06
N LYS A 10 -53.82 -33.90 45.66
CA LYS A 10 -54.81 -34.67 46.41
C LYS A 10 -54.44 -36.16 46.48
N ASN A 11 -53.99 -36.75 45.37
CA ASN A 11 -53.51 -38.12 45.33
C ASN A 11 -52.31 -38.36 46.26
N GLN A 12 -51.36 -37.41 46.32
CA GLN A 12 -50.20 -37.49 47.21
C GLN A 12 -50.59 -37.43 48.70
N ILE A 13 -51.58 -36.62 49.04
CA ILE A 13 -52.11 -36.53 50.41
C ILE A 13 -52.75 -37.86 50.82
N ASP A 14 -53.59 -38.42 49.96
CA ASP A 14 -54.28 -39.68 50.23
C ASP A 14 -53.27 -40.84 50.40
N GLU A 15 -52.22 -40.87 49.58
CA GLU A 15 -51.12 -41.84 49.68
C GLU A 15 -50.31 -41.70 51.00
N ALA A 16 -49.99 -40.47 51.39
CA ALA A 16 -49.28 -40.20 52.65
C ALA A 16 -50.11 -40.61 53.87
N GLN A 17 -51.41 -40.32 53.88
CA GLN A 17 -52.33 -40.73 54.96
C GLN A 17 -52.45 -42.26 55.07
N ASN A 18 -52.56 -42.95 53.93
CA ASN A 18 -52.57 -44.41 53.89
C ASN A 18 -51.27 -45.01 54.46
N THR A 19 -50.13 -44.42 54.13
CA THR A 19 -48.81 -44.86 54.62
C THR A 19 -48.66 -44.64 56.13
N ILE A 20 -49.07 -43.47 56.63
CA ILE A 20 -49.08 -43.18 58.07
C ILE A 20 -49.96 -44.18 58.81
N THR A 21 -51.17 -44.42 58.30
CA THR A 21 -52.12 -45.38 58.87
C THR A 21 -51.53 -46.80 58.89
N TYR A 22 -50.85 -47.21 57.81
CA TYR A 22 -50.14 -48.48 57.72
C TYR A 22 -49.01 -48.62 58.76
N ILE A 23 -48.23 -47.56 59.00
CA ILE A 23 -47.15 -47.59 60.00
C ILE A 23 -47.74 -47.75 61.41
N TYR A 24 -48.84 -47.04 61.72
CA TYR A 24 -49.53 -47.22 63.00
C TYR A 24 -50.10 -48.63 63.15
N THR A 25 -50.75 -49.20 62.11
CA THR A 25 -51.29 -50.57 62.18
C THR A 25 -50.20 -51.64 62.32
N LYS A 26 -49.02 -51.42 61.74
CA LYS A 26 -47.86 -52.33 61.84
C LYS A 26 -47.28 -52.43 63.26
N TYR A 27 -47.36 -51.38 64.08
CA TYR A 27 -46.75 -51.33 65.42
C TYR A 27 -47.75 -51.25 66.58
N VAL A 28 -49.05 -51.55 66.35
CA VAL A 28 -50.13 -51.48 67.37
C VAL A 28 -49.82 -52.24 68.67
N GLY A 29 -49.09 -53.35 68.59
CA GLY A 29 -48.73 -54.17 69.74
C GLY A 29 -47.50 -53.69 70.53
N ASP A 30 -46.81 -52.64 70.07
CA ASP A 30 -45.61 -52.09 70.69
C ASP A 30 -45.85 -50.61 71.09
N PRO A 31 -46.16 -50.35 72.38
CA PRO A 31 -46.41 -49.00 72.88
C PRO A 31 -45.21 -48.06 72.71
N TYR A 32 -43.98 -48.60 72.77
CA TYR A 32 -42.75 -47.81 72.61
C TYR A 32 -42.62 -47.33 71.17
N MET A 33 -42.82 -48.23 70.19
CA MET A 33 -42.76 -47.88 68.77
C MET A 33 -43.89 -46.95 68.35
N THR A 34 -45.10 -47.15 68.87
CA THR A 34 -46.25 -46.25 68.60
C THR A 34 -46.00 -44.83 69.11
N ALA A 35 -45.45 -44.68 70.32
CA ALA A 35 -45.07 -43.37 70.86
C ALA A 35 -43.95 -42.71 70.06
N LYS A 36 -42.99 -43.51 69.57
CA LYS A 36 -41.87 -43.02 68.74
C LYS A 36 -42.33 -42.55 67.35
N VAL A 37 -43.23 -43.29 66.71
CA VAL A 37 -43.87 -42.90 65.44
C VAL A 37 -44.65 -41.59 65.62
N HIS A 38 -45.44 -41.49 66.70
CA HIS A 38 -46.18 -40.26 67.01
C HIS A 38 -45.24 -39.06 67.21
N ASN A 39 -44.20 -39.21 68.02
CA ASN A 39 -43.21 -38.15 68.24
C ASN A 39 -42.47 -37.76 66.94
N TYR A 40 -42.15 -38.72 66.08
CA TYR A 40 -41.50 -38.45 64.80
C TYR A 40 -42.42 -37.67 63.85
N ILE A 41 -43.66 -38.12 63.66
CA ILE A 41 -44.61 -37.49 62.73
C ILE A 41 -45.08 -36.12 63.22
N THR A 42 -45.37 -35.99 64.51
CA THR A 42 -45.97 -34.78 65.06
C THR A 42 -44.94 -33.73 65.49
N ASN A 43 -43.77 -34.14 65.99
CA ASN A 43 -42.79 -33.20 66.54
C ASN A 43 -41.51 -33.08 65.70
N GLN A 44 -40.98 -34.16 65.13
CA GLN A 44 -39.70 -34.11 64.38
C GLN A 44 -39.88 -33.76 62.91
N LEU A 45 -40.87 -34.33 62.24
CA LEU A 45 -41.11 -34.15 60.81
C LEU A 45 -41.39 -32.68 60.43
N PRO A 46 -42.23 -31.92 61.18
CA PRO A 46 -42.41 -30.49 60.88
C PRO A 46 -41.11 -29.70 60.98
N VAL A 47 -40.29 -29.95 62.01
CA VAL A 47 -38.98 -29.29 62.19
C VAL A 47 -38.02 -29.65 61.06
N ILE A 48 -38.00 -30.91 60.62
CA ILE A 48 -37.18 -31.35 59.48
C ILE A 48 -37.62 -30.64 58.19
N LEU A 49 -38.93 -30.57 57.91
CA LEU A 49 -39.44 -29.91 56.71
C LEU A 49 -39.20 -28.39 56.74
N GLU A 50 -39.31 -27.76 57.90
CA GLU A 50 -38.99 -26.35 58.11
C GLU A 50 -37.51 -26.08 57.82
N ASN A 51 -36.60 -26.89 58.39
CA ASN A 51 -35.16 -26.79 58.11
C ASN A 51 -34.83 -27.02 56.62
N ILE A 52 -35.52 -27.95 55.95
CA ILE A 52 -35.36 -28.18 54.51
C ILE A 52 -35.80 -26.95 53.72
N ARG A 53 -36.93 -26.33 54.10
CA ARG A 53 -37.42 -25.10 53.48
C ARG A 53 -36.43 -23.95 53.68
N GLU A 54 -36.01 -23.70 54.92
CA GLU A 54 -35.03 -22.64 55.22
C GLU A 54 -33.73 -22.85 54.44
N THR A 55 -33.24 -24.09 54.37
CA THR A 55 -32.05 -24.43 53.57
C THR A 55 -32.28 -24.19 52.07
N HIS A 56 -33.48 -24.50 51.56
CA HIS A 56 -33.82 -24.26 50.17
C HIS A 56 -33.88 -22.76 49.85
N GLU A 57 -34.54 -21.97 50.69
CA GLU A 57 -34.64 -20.51 50.56
C GLU A 57 -33.25 -19.86 50.65
N GLN A 58 -32.44 -20.23 51.64
CA GLN A 58 -31.06 -19.74 51.76
C GLN A 58 -30.20 -20.08 50.54
N ASN A 59 -30.36 -21.28 49.97
CA ASN A 59 -29.67 -21.69 48.75
C ASN A 59 -30.13 -20.88 47.52
N GLN A 60 -31.43 -20.61 47.40
CA GLN A 60 -31.96 -19.77 46.33
C GLN A 60 -31.40 -18.34 46.42
N THR A 61 -31.50 -17.70 47.60
CA THR A 61 -30.95 -16.36 47.84
C THR A 61 -29.45 -16.31 47.53
N ARG A 62 -28.68 -17.31 47.98
CA ARG A 62 -27.24 -17.39 47.70
C ARG A 62 -26.94 -17.54 46.20
N ILE A 63 -27.73 -18.30 45.45
CA ILE A 63 -27.56 -18.43 44.00
C ILE A 63 -27.87 -17.11 43.30
N GLU A 64 -28.91 -16.39 43.73
CA GLU A 64 -29.26 -15.08 43.21
C GLU A 64 -28.17 -14.04 43.47
N GLU A 65 -27.66 -13.95 44.71
CA GLU A 65 -26.54 -13.08 45.09
C GLU A 65 -25.28 -13.38 44.25
N LEU A 66 -24.88 -14.66 44.15
CA LEU A 66 -23.71 -15.05 43.36
C LEU A 66 -23.88 -14.76 41.86
N THR A 67 -25.11 -14.84 41.34
CA THR A 67 -25.40 -14.50 39.94
C THR A 67 -25.25 -13.00 39.71
N ASN A 68 -25.80 -12.18 40.61
CA ASN A 68 -25.66 -10.72 40.57
C ASN A 68 -24.18 -10.29 40.69
N ASP A 69 -23.43 -10.89 41.61
CA ASP A 69 -22.00 -10.63 41.79
C ASP A 69 -21.19 -11.04 40.54
N GLN A 70 -21.54 -12.17 39.93
CA GLN A 70 -20.89 -12.65 38.72
C GLN A 70 -21.14 -11.68 37.56
N ASP A 71 -22.39 -11.23 37.35
CA ASP A 71 -22.71 -10.28 36.29
C ASP A 71 -22.05 -8.92 36.52
N ALA A 72 -22.07 -8.42 37.77
CA ALA A 72 -21.40 -7.18 38.14
C ALA A 72 -19.88 -7.27 37.92
N PHE A 73 -19.26 -8.42 38.21
CA PHE A 73 -17.85 -8.67 37.92
C PHE A 73 -17.58 -8.66 36.41
N ILE A 74 -18.37 -9.41 35.62
CA ILE A 74 -18.18 -9.49 34.17
C ILE A 74 -18.29 -8.10 33.55
N GLN A 75 -19.28 -7.30 33.94
CA GLN A 75 -19.44 -5.92 33.46
C GLN A 75 -18.24 -5.04 33.81
N SER A 76 -17.78 -5.07 35.06
CA SER A 76 -16.60 -4.31 35.48
C SER A 76 -15.34 -4.74 34.75
N PHE A 77 -15.14 -6.06 34.59
CA PHE A 77 -13.98 -6.61 33.91
C PHE A 77 -13.93 -6.23 32.43
N LEU A 78 -15.05 -6.32 31.70
CA LEU A 78 -15.13 -5.99 30.27
C LEU A 78 -15.08 -4.47 30.01
N ASN A 79 -15.54 -3.65 30.94
CA ASN A 79 -15.40 -2.19 30.82
C ASN A 79 -13.95 -1.74 31.01
N ASN A 80 -13.21 -2.39 31.91
CA ASN A 80 -11.81 -2.07 32.17
C ASN A 80 -10.85 -2.70 31.15
N ASN A 81 -11.28 -3.77 30.47
CA ASN A 81 -10.44 -4.49 29.50
C ASN A 81 -11.22 -4.75 28.22
N GLN A 82 -10.83 -4.08 27.14
CA GLN A 82 -11.49 -4.19 25.86
C GLN A 82 -10.92 -5.37 25.06
N TYR A 83 -11.62 -6.51 25.14
CA TYR A 83 -11.29 -7.72 24.39
C TYR A 83 -12.27 -7.96 23.24
N PHE A 84 -11.72 -8.47 22.13
CA PHE A 84 -12.46 -8.77 20.91
C PHE A 84 -12.08 -10.14 20.37
N TYR A 85 -12.94 -10.68 19.52
CA TYR A 85 -12.77 -11.98 18.90
C TYR A 85 -13.16 -11.95 17.42
N ILE A 86 -12.47 -12.79 16.63
CA ILE A 86 -12.83 -13.06 15.25
C ILE A 86 -13.03 -14.56 15.06
N SER A 87 -14.25 -14.93 14.66
CA SER A 87 -14.64 -16.33 14.49
C SER A 87 -14.02 -17.01 13.27
N SER A 88 -13.69 -16.27 12.21
CA SER A 88 -13.10 -16.82 10.97
C SER A 88 -11.66 -17.28 11.17
N THR A 89 -10.90 -16.65 12.06
CA THR A 89 -9.49 -16.96 12.33
C THR A 89 -9.26 -17.52 13.73
N GLU A 90 -10.29 -17.59 14.56
CA GLU A 90 -10.26 -18.03 15.96
C GLU A 90 -9.25 -17.25 16.83
N LYS A 91 -9.03 -15.97 16.50
CA LYS A 91 -8.06 -15.10 17.19
C LYS A 91 -8.73 -14.16 18.18
N PHE A 92 -8.01 -13.87 19.26
CA PHE A 92 -8.38 -12.89 20.28
C PHE A 92 -7.54 -11.63 20.15
N PHE A 93 -8.15 -10.50 20.48
CA PHE A 93 -7.52 -9.19 20.42
C PHE A 93 -7.80 -8.40 21.69
N CYS A 94 -6.88 -7.52 22.07
CA CYS A 94 -7.07 -6.53 23.10
C CYS A 94 -6.81 -5.12 22.56
N TYR A 95 -7.43 -4.13 23.18
CA TYR A 95 -7.23 -2.73 22.87
C TYR A 95 -6.88 -1.97 24.15
N ASP A 96 -5.77 -1.23 24.12
CA ASP A 96 -5.24 -0.48 25.27
C ASP A 96 -5.67 0.99 25.29
N GLY A 97 -6.50 1.41 24.33
CA GLY A 97 -6.91 2.80 24.12
C GLY A 97 -6.07 3.53 23.07
N THR A 98 -4.94 2.97 22.65
CA THR A 98 -4.04 3.54 21.63
C THR A 98 -3.79 2.61 20.45
N HIS A 99 -3.61 1.30 20.71
CA HIS A 99 -3.25 0.29 19.73
C HIS A 99 -3.98 -1.04 19.98
N TYR A 100 -4.43 -1.67 18.89
CA TYR A 100 -4.96 -3.03 18.91
C TYR A 100 -3.83 -4.05 18.85
N HIS A 101 -3.91 -5.07 19.70
CA HIS A 101 -2.91 -6.13 19.79
C HIS A 101 -3.57 -7.52 19.69
N CYS A 102 -2.85 -8.47 19.09
CA CYS A 102 -3.23 -9.87 19.13
C CYS A 102 -2.82 -10.47 20.48
N ILE A 103 -3.72 -11.21 21.12
CA ILE A 103 -3.46 -11.88 22.40
C ILE A 103 -3.67 -13.39 22.24
N SER A 104 -2.84 -14.19 22.91
CA SER A 104 -3.04 -15.65 22.94
C SER A 104 -4.23 -16.01 23.83
N GLU A 105 -4.88 -17.15 23.58
CA GLU A 105 -5.97 -17.62 24.44
C GLU A 105 -5.46 -17.89 25.87
N ASP A 106 -4.24 -18.42 26.02
CA ASP A 106 -3.66 -18.72 27.33
C ASP A 106 -3.40 -17.45 28.17
N ASP A 107 -2.88 -16.39 27.56
CA ASP A 107 -2.64 -15.11 28.25
C ASP A 107 -3.95 -14.43 28.64
N LEU A 108 -4.95 -14.50 27.76
CA LEU A 108 -6.31 -14.02 28.05
C LEU A 108 -6.91 -14.80 29.22
N LEU A 109 -6.81 -16.13 29.20
CA LEU A 109 -7.30 -16.99 30.27
C LEU A 109 -6.59 -16.72 31.59
N TYR A 110 -5.27 -16.52 31.57
CA TYR A 110 -4.50 -16.14 32.74
C TYR A 110 -4.99 -14.81 33.32
N THR A 111 -5.23 -13.81 32.47
CA THR A 111 -5.73 -12.49 32.89
C THR A 111 -7.12 -12.58 33.50
N VAL A 112 -8.03 -13.35 32.90
CA VAL A 112 -9.38 -13.59 33.44
C VAL A 112 -9.35 -14.36 34.76
N LEU A 113 -8.52 -15.40 34.87
CA LEU A 113 -8.46 -16.20 36.10
C LEU A 113 -7.77 -15.46 37.24
N SER A 114 -6.76 -14.64 36.94
CA SER A 114 -6.06 -13.82 37.92
C SER A 114 -6.94 -12.67 38.41
N SER A 115 -7.75 -12.03 37.55
CA SER A 115 -8.70 -11.00 37.96
C SER A 115 -9.79 -11.56 38.89
N ILE A 116 -10.38 -12.72 38.56
CA ILE A 116 -11.31 -13.44 39.46
C ILE A 116 -10.65 -13.75 40.81
N SER A 117 -9.35 -14.06 40.79
CA SER A 117 -8.63 -14.44 42.02
C SER A 117 -8.21 -13.26 42.89
N ARG A 118 -8.10 -12.06 42.30
CA ARG A 118 -7.81 -10.80 42.98
C ARG A 118 -9.06 -10.18 43.58
N ASP A 119 -10.22 -10.39 42.96
CA ASP A 119 -11.52 -9.91 43.43
C ASP A 119 -12.08 -10.79 44.58
N ARG A 120 -11.26 -10.98 45.62
CA ARG A 120 -11.57 -11.81 46.80
C ARG A 120 -12.76 -11.30 47.61
N GLU A 121 -13.19 -10.06 47.36
CA GLU A 121 -14.28 -9.40 48.08
C GLU A 121 -15.68 -9.91 47.67
N ARG A 122 -15.84 -10.52 46.49
CA ARG A 122 -17.16 -10.91 45.93
C ARG A 122 -17.52 -12.40 46.02
N ASN A 123 -16.82 -13.21 46.82
CA ASN A 123 -17.13 -14.65 47.02
C ASN A 123 -17.25 -15.50 45.72
N LEU A 124 -16.73 -15.06 44.57
CA LEU A 124 -16.89 -15.73 43.26
C LEU A 124 -15.98 -16.96 43.04
N MET A 125 -15.09 -17.26 43.98
CA MET A 125 -14.16 -18.40 43.90
C MET A 125 -14.85 -19.77 43.65
N PRO A 126 -15.97 -20.11 44.32
CA PRO A 126 -16.69 -21.36 44.05
C PRO A 126 -17.22 -21.43 42.62
N TRP A 127 -17.50 -20.28 42.00
CA TRP A 127 -18.01 -20.16 40.63
C TRP A 127 -16.92 -19.84 39.60
N LYS A 128 -15.63 -19.87 39.97
CA LYS A 128 -14.50 -19.51 39.09
C LYS A 128 -14.55 -20.13 37.69
N LYS A 129 -14.90 -21.42 37.59
CA LYS A 129 -15.06 -22.12 36.30
C LYS A 129 -16.24 -21.59 35.49
N SER A 130 -17.37 -21.33 36.15
CA SER A 130 -18.58 -20.78 35.52
C SER A 130 -18.34 -19.34 35.06
N THR A 131 -17.74 -18.51 35.92
CA THR A 131 -17.39 -17.11 35.61
C THR A 131 -16.41 -17.03 34.44
N LYS A 132 -15.35 -17.85 34.41
CA LYS A 132 -14.45 -17.95 33.25
C LYS A 132 -15.24 -18.23 31.97
N ARG A 133 -16.12 -19.23 31.97
CA ARG A 133 -16.89 -19.63 30.78
C ARG A 133 -17.79 -18.48 30.30
N ASN A 134 -18.44 -17.77 31.22
CA ASN A 134 -19.32 -16.66 30.89
C ASN A 134 -18.56 -15.44 30.35
N VAL A 135 -17.41 -15.09 30.95
CA VAL A 135 -16.51 -14.04 30.43
C VAL A 135 -16.05 -14.39 29.01
N MET A 136 -15.51 -15.59 28.81
CA MET A 136 -15.04 -16.03 27.48
C MET A 136 -16.17 -16.05 26.44
N LYS A 137 -17.39 -16.43 26.84
CA LYS A 137 -18.56 -16.38 25.97
C LYS A 137 -18.85 -14.95 25.51
N ARG A 138 -18.89 -13.98 26.43
CA ARG A 138 -19.12 -12.56 26.10
C ARG A 138 -18.01 -11.98 25.22
N ILE A 139 -16.74 -12.35 25.46
CA ILE A 139 -15.62 -11.92 24.61
C ILE A 139 -15.79 -12.48 23.18
N LYS A 140 -16.16 -13.76 23.04
CA LYS A 140 -16.40 -14.38 21.72
C LYS A 140 -17.59 -13.77 20.96
N GLU A 141 -18.55 -13.19 21.67
CA GLU A 141 -19.68 -12.46 21.07
C GLU A 141 -19.26 -11.05 20.59
N ASN A 142 -18.16 -10.49 21.12
CA ASN A 142 -17.68 -9.15 20.78
C ASN A 142 -16.75 -9.18 19.54
N ASN A 143 -17.27 -8.78 18.39
CA ASN A 143 -16.54 -8.82 17.12
C ASN A 143 -15.59 -7.61 16.96
N LEU A 144 -14.32 -7.88 16.61
CA LEU A 144 -13.31 -6.83 16.39
C LEU A 144 -13.73 -5.78 15.34
N LEU A 145 -14.39 -6.19 14.25
CA LEU A 145 -14.75 -5.29 13.15
C LEU A 145 -15.84 -4.27 13.53
N LYS A 146 -16.50 -4.48 14.68
CA LYS A 146 -17.48 -3.54 15.24
C LYS A 146 -16.88 -2.64 16.32
N SER A 147 -15.57 -2.72 16.57
CA SER A 147 -14.91 -1.86 17.54
C SER A 147 -15.00 -0.38 17.13
N ILE A 148 -14.99 0.49 18.14
CA ILE A 148 -14.91 1.92 17.96
C ILE A 148 -13.52 2.34 18.49
N PRO A 149 -12.56 2.66 17.61
CA PRO A 149 -11.26 3.15 18.04
C PRO A 149 -11.37 4.56 18.64
N GLU A 150 -10.51 4.84 19.61
CA GLU A 150 -10.35 6.17 20.19
C GLU A 150 -9.77 7.16 19.16
N SER A 151 -9.97 8.44 19.45
CA SER A 151 -9.52 9.51 18.56
C SER A 151 -8.00 9.49 18.35
N GLU A 152 -7.23 9.10 19.37
CA GLU A 152 -5.77 8.97 19.29
C GLU A 152 -5.34 7.88 18.29
N THR A 153 -5.94 6.69 18.35
CA THR A 153 -5.70 5.61 17.37
C THR A 153 -6.04 6.06 15.95
N ILE A 154 -7.16 6.77 15.78
CA ILE A 154 -7.57 7.29 14.48
C ILE A 154 -6.54 8.29 13.93
N GLN A 155 -6.04 9.22 14.75
CA GLN A 155 -5.02 10.17 14.32
C GLN A 155 -3.69 9.48 14.01
N ASN A 156 -3.25 8.53 14.83
CA ASN A 156 -2.02 7.76 14.59
C ASN A 156 -2.05 7.04 13.24
N VAL A 157 -3.18 6.41 12.89
CA VAL A 157 -3.37 5.79 11.56
C VAL A 157 -3.31 6.84 10.45
N ILE A 158 -4.00 7.97 10.60
CA ILE A 158 -4.00 9.02 9.57
C ILE A 158 -2.61 9.61 9.38
N ASP A 159 -1.91 9.95 10.46
CA ASP A 159 -0.61 10.62 10.42
C ASP A 159 0.51 9.66 9.99
N SER A 160 0.34 8.34 10.12
CA SER A 160 1.25 7.36 9.52
C SER A 160 1.08 7.25 8.00
N LEU A 161 -0.15 7.38 7.49
CA LEU A 161 -0.46 7.29 6.05
C LEU A 161 -0.32 8.63 5.32
N CYS A 162 -0.53 9.76 5.99
CA CYS A 162 -0.49 11.11 5.44
C CYS A 162 0.61 11.92 6.13
N PRO A 163 1.56 12.55 5.39
CA PRO A 163 1.57 12.72 3.94
C PRO A 163 2.34 11.63 3.16
N ALA A 164 2.76 10.56 3.85
CA ALA A 164 3.70 9.58 3.29
C ALA A 164 3.15 8.84 2.06
N ILE A 165 1.89 8.38 2.11
CA ILE A 165 1.22 7.59 1.06
C ILE A 165 0.15 8.43 0.34
N PHE A 166 -0.54 9.33 1.05
CA PHE A 166 -1.57 10.22 0.50
C PHE A 166 -1.24 11.68 0.78
N ASN A 167 -1.69 12.61 -0.07
CA ASN A 167 -1.36 14.03 0.12
C ASN A 167 -2.20 14.69 1.20
N THR A 168 -3.47 14.28 1.32
CA THR A 168 -4.40 14.88 2.26
C THR A 168 -5.00 13.86 3.21
N ARG A 169 -5.42 14.35 4.39
CA ARG A 169 -6.20 13.55 5.34
C ARG A 169 -7.55 13.11 4.76
N ALA A 170 -8.13 13.88 3.83
CA ALA A 170 -9.38 13.53 3.16
C ALA A 170 -9.19 12.33 2.22
N GLU A 171 -8.12 12.33 1.39
CA GLU A 171 -7.74 11.18 0.55
C GLU A 171 -7.47 9.93 1.40
N THR A 172 -6.79 10.10 2.54
CA THR A 172 -6.49 9.00 3.47
C THR A 172 -7.77 8.39 4.05
N LYS A 173 -8.70 9.24 4.53
CA LYS A 173 -10.01 8.78 5.05
C LYS A 173 -10.85 8.12 3.97
N TYR A 174 -10.82 8.65 2.74
CA TYR A 174 -11.49 8.04 1.59
C TYR A 174 -10.95 6.63 1.35
N PHE A 175 -9.62 6.48 1.26
CA PHE A 175 -8.97 5.18 1.12
C PHE A 175 -9.34 4.21 2.24
N LEU A 176 -9.24 4.63 3.51
CA LEU A 176 -9.62 3.81 4.67
C LEU A 176 -11.09 3.38 4.63
N THR A 177 -11.98 4.27 4.18
CA THR A 177 -13.41 3.94 4.01
C THR A 177 -13.61 2.88 2.93
N ILE A 178 -12.87 2.94 1.81
CA ILE A 178 -12.88 1.89 0.76
C ILE A 178 -12.42 0.54 1.33
N LEU A 179 -11.36 0.51 2.16
CA LEU A 179 -10.92 -0.75 2.77
C LEU A 179 -12.03 -1.35 3.65
N GLY A 180 -12.68 -0.51 4.45
CA GLY A 180 -13.80 -0.93 5.31
C GLY A 180 -14.98 -1.46 4.49
N ASP A 181 -15.33 -0.78 3.39
CA ASP A 181 -16.37 -1.22 2.47
C ASP A 181 -16.06 -2.60 1.88
N ASN A 182 -14.81 -2.83 1.47
CA ASN A 182 -14.38 -4.13 0.97
C ASN A 182 -14.43 -5.23 2.05
N ILE A 183 -14.02 -4.93 3.29
CA ILE A 183 -14.09 -5.87 4.41
C ILE A 183 -15.55 -6.27 4.69
N PHE A 184 -16.47 -5.31 4.65
CA PHE A 184 -17.91 -5.54 4.82
C PHE A 184 -18.64 -5.96 3.53
N ARG A 185 -17.93 -6.04 2.39
CA ARG A 185 -18.47 -6.38 1.06
C ARG A 185 -19.62 -5.46 0.63
N LYS A 186 -19.52 -4.16 0.96
CA LYS A 186 -20.45 -3.11 0.53
C LYS A 186 -20.10 -2.68 -0.89
N ASN A 187 -21.13 -2.35 -1.69
CA ASN A 187 -20.97 -1.74 -3.01
C ASN A 187 -20.01 -2.49 -3.96
N ASN A 188 -20.08 -3.82 -4.02
CA ASN A 188 -19.18 -4.66 -4.82
C ASN A 188 -19.21 -4.38 -6.34
N ASN A 189 -20.20 -3.61 -6.81
CA ASN A 189 -20.31 -3.20 -8.22
C ASN A 189 -19.37 -2.02 -8.54
N ILE A 190 -18.94 -1.26 -7.53
CA ILE A 190 -18.07 -0.10 -7.71
C ILE A 190 -16.62 -0.56 -7.92
N ILE A 191 -15.90 0.14 -8.79
CA ILE A 191 -14.52 -0.15 -9.14
C ILE A 191 -13.65 1.04 -8.79
N HIS A 192 -12.69 0.82 -7.92
CA HIS A 192 -11.75 1.83 -7.47
C HIS A 192 -10.43 1.66 -8.24
N PHE A 193 -10.17 2.57 -9.16
CA PHE A 193 -8.91 2.62 -9.87
C PHE A 193 -7.82 3.26 -9.01
N ILE A 194 -6.72 2.54 -8.87
CA ILE A 194 -5.54 3.00 -8.14
C ILE A 194 -4.29 2.73 -8.96
N HIS A 195 -3.32 3.65 -8.89
CA HIS A 195 -2.10 3.60 -9.68
C HIS A 195 -1.35 2.25 -9.53
N VAL A 196 -0.75 1.74 -10.61
CA VAL A 196 -0.11 0.41 -10.64
C VAL A 196 1.00 0.24 -9.61
N ASN A 197 1.70 1.32 -9.27
CA ASN A 197 2.77 1.32 -8.25
C ASN A 197 2.28 0.86 -6.87
N SER A 198 0.98 0.99 -6.55
CA SER A 198 0.43 0.56 -5.26
C SER A 198 0.19 -0.93 -5.15
N LYS A 199 0.36 -1.71 -6.23
CA LYS A 199 0.01 -3.13 -6.29
C LYS A 199 0.69 -3.97 -5.20
N HIS A 200 1.96 -3.70 -4.91
CA HIS A 200 2.70 -4.42 -3.86
C HIS A 200 2.16 -4.09 -2.47
N PHE A 201 1.96 -2.80 -2.19
CA PHE A 201 1.37 -2.31 -0.94
C PHE A 201 -0.02 -2.89 -0.67
N ILE A 202 -0.93 -2.82 -1.66
CA ILE A 202 -2.30 -3.33 -1.52
C ILE A 202 -2.30 -4.85 -1.33
N ARG A 203 -1.44 -5.58 -2.03
CA ARG A 203 -1.31 -7.04 -1.88
C ARG A 203 -0.86 -7.41 -0.46
N GLU A 204 0.15 -6.73 0.08
CA GLU A 204 0.65 -7.02 1.42
C GLU A 204 -0.39 -6.70 2.49
N LEU A 205 -1.06 -5.55 2.37
CA LEU A 205 -2.15 -5.20 3.27
C LEU A 205 -3.28 -6.26 3.20
N ASN A 206 -3.60 -6.74 1.99
CA ASN A 206 -4.61 -7.78 1.79
C ASN A 206 -4.22 -9.11 2.40
N ASN A 207 -2.95 -9.52 2.26
CA ASN A 207 -2.41 -10.73 2.88
C ASN A 207 -2.52 -10.64 4.41
N MET A 208 -2.09 -9.53 5.01
CA MET A 208 -2.17 -9.34 6.46
C MET A 208 -3.61 -9.32 6.96
N CYS A 209 -4.52 -8.69 6.21
CA CYS A 209 -5.96 -8.72 6.51
C CYS A 209 -6.51 -10.15 6.47
N GLN A 210 -6.18 -10.95 5.45
CA GLN A 210 -6.58 -12.36 5.40
C GLN A 210 -6.04 -13.16 6.59
N ILE A 211 -4.78 -12.93 6.99
CA ILE A 211 -4.16 -13.63 8.12
C ILE A 211 -4.83 -13.27 9.45
N VAL A 212 -5.19 -12.00 9.65
CA VAL A 212 -5.76 -11.51 10.91
C VAL A 212 -7.26 -11.80 10.99
N ILE A 213 -8.02 -11.40 9.96
CA ILE A 213 -9.49 -11.38 9.99
C ILE A 213 -10.14 -12.40 9.05
N GLY A 214 -9.39 -13.05 8.15
CA GLY A 214 -9.93 -14.03 7.21
C GLY A 214 -10.74 -13.43 6.05
N SER A 215 -10.60 -12.13 5.81
CA SER A 215 -11.35 -11.39 4.77
C SER A 215 -10.41 -10.73 3.77
N ASN A 216 -10.93 -10.46 2.57
CA ASN A 216 -10.25 -9.68 1.55
C ASN A 216 -10.54 -8.18 1.73
N LEU A 217 -9.57 -7.32 1.45
CA LEU A 217 -9.73 -5.86 1.50
C LEU A 217 -9.58 -5.17 0.13
N SER A 218 -9.13 -5.89 -0.91
CA SER A 218 -8.76 -5.27 -2.19
C SER A 218 -9.70 -5.62 -3.36
N GLN A 219 -10.92 -6.10 -3.10
CA GLN A 219 -11.80 -6.70 -4.12
C GLN A 219 -12.21 -5.73 -5.23
N THR A 220 -12.59 -4.51 -4.84
CA THR A 220 -13.00 -3.43 -5.76
C THR A 220 -11.81 -2.65 -6.35
N MET A 221 -10.60 -2.85 -5.83
CA MET A 221 -9.41 -2.12 -6.29
C MET A 221 -8.84 -2.75 -7.56
N LYS A 222 -8.69 -1.95 -8.61
CA LYS A 222 -8.14 -2.38 -9.90
C LYS A 222 -7.03 -1.43 -10.36
N HIS A 223 -6.04 -1.99 -11.04
CA HIS A 223 -4.90 -1.25 -11.59
C HIS A 223 -4.99 -1.05 -13.11
N LYS A 224 -5.88 -1.80 -13.77
CA LYS A 224 -6.10 -1.77 -15.22
C LYS A 224 -7.59 -1.77 -15.50
N TYR A 225 -7.96 -1.08 -16.57
CA TYR A 225 -9.33 -1.02 -17.05
C TYR A 225 -9.70 -2.29 -17.82
N HIS A 226 -10.96 -2.74 -17.66
CA HIS A 226 -11.53 -3.90 -18.34
C HIS A 226 -12.97 -3.60 -18.80
N GLU A 227 -13.16 -2.54 -19.58
CA GLU A 227 -14.46 -2.22 -20.22
C GLU A 227 -15.62 -2.00 -19.24
N HIS A 228 -15.32 -1.44 -18.07
CA HIS A 228 -16.32 -1.13 -17.05
C HIS A 228 -17.08 0.15 -17.39
N ASN A 229 -18.36 0.19 -17.04
CA ASN A 229 -19.14 1.42 -17.16
C ASN A 229 -18.50 2.53 -16.32
N TYR A 230 -18.35 3.71 -16.92
CA TYR A 230 -17.73 4.86 -16.27
C TYR A 230 -18.49 5.30 -15.01
N SER A 231 -19.81 5.12 -14.98
CA SER A 231 -20.68 5.35 -13.82
C SER A 231 -20.25 4.60 -12.55
N ASP A 232 -19.63 3.43 -12.72
CA ASP A 232 -19.22 2.53 -11.63
C ASP A 232 -17.76 2.75 -11.24
N CYS A 233 -17.03 3.57 -11.98
CA CYS A 233 -15.60 3.80 -11.80
C CYS A 233 -15.33 4.98 -10.84
N ARG A 234 -14.37 4.79 -9.94
CA ARG A 234 -13.86 5.82 -9.01
C ARG A 234 -12.35 5.88 -9.08
N ILE A 235 -11.78 7.05 -8.79
CA ILE A 235 -10.32 7.23 -8.80
C ILE A 235 -9.80 7.38 -7.37
N VAL A 236 -8.74 6.65 -7.07
CA VAL A 236 -7.98 6.75 -5.82
C VAL A 236 -6.59 7.26 -6.15
N ARG A 237 -6.30 8.49 -5.71
CA ARG A 237 -4.98 9.11 -5.84
C ARG A 237 -4.05 8.57 -4.76
N ILE A 238 -2.81 8.30 -5.14
CA ILE A 238 -1.76 7.82 -4.24
C ILE A 238 -0.42 8.41 -4.67
N ASN A 239 0.46 8.67 -3.71
CA ASN A 239 1.77 9.26 -3.97
C ASN A 239 2.74 8.25 -4.58
N GLU A 240 3.68 8.75 -5.38
CA GLU A 240 4.71 7.92 -6.04
C GLU A 240 5.68 7.27 -5.02
N THR A 241 5.76 7.80 -3.81
CA THR A 241 6.48 7.24 -2.66
C THR A 241 6.14 5.78 -2.38
N ILE A 242 4.93 5.33 -2.77
CA ILE A 242 4.49 3.93 -2.62
C ILE A 242 5.36 2.93 -3.37
N LYS A 243 6.14 3.37 -4.37
CA LYS A 243 7.14 2.52 -5.06
C LYS A 243 8.19 1.95 -4.08
N SER A 244 8.52 2.70 -3.02
CA SER A 244 9.54 2.30 -2.05
C SER A 244 8.94 1.48 -0.91
N GLU A 245 9.27 0.18 -0.85
CA GLU A 245 8.82 -0.71 0.23
C GLU A 245 9.26 -0.23 1.62
N TYR A 246 10.40 0.45 1.71
CA TYR A 246 10.94 0.95 2.99
C TYR A 246 10.01 1.96 3.68
N ILE A 247 9.15 2.64 2.93
CA ILE A 247 8.23 3.66 3.46
C ILE A 247 7.01 2.99 4.08
N TRP A 248 6.31 2.13 3.32
CA TRP A 248 5.01 1.61 3.73
C TRP A 248 5.09 0.31 4.53
N LYS A 249 6.15 -0.49 4.37
CA LYS A 249 6.27 -1.81 5.03
C LYS A 249 6.32 -1.72 6.56
N PRO A 250 7.05 -0.76 7.18
CA PRO A 250 6.99 -0.57 8.63
C PRO A 250 5.59 -0.17 9.12
N ILE A 251 4.90 0.70 8.38
CA ILE A 251 3.54 1.15 8.71
C ILE A 251 2.57 -0.03 8.72
N VAL A 252 2.59 -0.86 7.67
CA VAL A 252 1.73 -2.05 7.60
C VAL A 252 2.07 -3.02 8.73
N ASN A 253 3.35 -3.34 8.95
CA ASN A 253 3.72 -4.32 9.97
C ASN A 253 3.37 -3.90 11.39
N GLN A 254 3.47 -2.60 11.71
CA GLN A 254 3.22 -2.09 13.05
C GLN A 254 1.74 -1.76 13.30
N PHE A 255 1.05 -1.17 12.32
CA PHE A 255 -0.28 -0.58 12.51
C PHE A 255 -1.40 -1.29 11.75
N VAL A 256 -1.18 -2.49 11.18
CA VAL A 256 -2.23 -3.17 10.39
C VAL A 256 -3.55 -3.38 11.14
N LEU A 257 -3.51 -3.73 12.42
CA LEU A 257 -4.72 -3.92 13.22
C LEU A 257 -5.49 -2.62 13.38
N ASP A 258 -4.77 -1.54 13.73
CA ASP A 258 -5.34 -0.20 13.84
C ASP A 258 -5.92 0.27 12.50
N ILE A 259 -5.20 0.07 11.39
CA ILE A 259 -5.67 0.40 10.04
C ILE A 259 -6.97 -0.33 9.72
N ILE A 260 -7.06 -1.64 10.01
CA ILE A 260 -8.27 -2.44 9.76
C ILE A 260 -9.44 -1.94 10.62
N CYS A 261 -9.22 -1.72 11.91
CA CYS A 261 -10.27 -1.26 12.83
C CYS A 261 -10.76 0.15 12.48
N VAL A 262 -9.85 1.07 12.16
CA VAL A 262 -10.19 2.44 11.73
C VAL A 262 -10.92 2.42 10.38
N ALA A 263 -10.50 1.58 9.43
CA ALA A 263 -11.20 1.39 8.16
C ALA A 263 -12.64 0.89 8.36
N CYS A 264 -12.83 -0.14 9.17
CA CYS A 264 -14.16 -0.66 9.52
C CYS A 264 -15.01 0.40 10.23
N HIS A 265 -14.43 1.15 11.16
CA HIS A 265 -15.12 2.26 11.82
C HIS A 265 -15.60 3.31 10.82
N TYR A 266 -14.76 3.72 9.87
CA TYR A 266 -15.14 4.72 8.86
C TYR A 266 -16.20 4.24 7.89
N SER A 267 -16.10 3.00 7.39
CA SER A 267 -17.16 2.42 6.55
C SER A 267 -18.51 2.40 7.28
N ASN A 268 -18.55 2.08 8.57
CA ASN A 268 -19.80 2.08 9.34
C ASN A 268 -20.28 3.50 9.69
N ARG A 269 -19.37 4.40 10.03
CA ARG A 269 -19.68 5.80 10.36
C ARG A 269 -20.26 6.57 9.19
N TYR A 270 -19.67 6.42 8.00
CA TYR A 270 -20.07 7.16 6.80
C TYR A 270 -21.05 6.39 5.92
N GLY A 271 -21.24 5.09 6.14
CA GLY A 271 -22.10 4.22 5.34
C GLY A 271 -21.34 3.58 4.17
N SER A 272 -20.71 4.41 3.34
CA SER A 272 -19.89 4.01 2.19
C SER A 272 -18.80 5.03 1.84
N SER A 273 -17.86 4.64 0.98
CA SER A 273 -16.81 5.51 0.44
C SER A 273 -17.38 6.66 -0.40
N ASP A 274 -18.40 6.41 -1.23
CA ASP A 274 -19.10 7.44 -2.01
C ASP A 274 -19.82 8.44 -1.08
N ASP A 275 -20.53 7.94 -0.05
CA ASP A 275 -21.22 8.79 0.93
C ASP A 275 -20.24 9.66 1.72
N TYR A 276 -19.07 9.13 2.06
CA TYR A 276 -18.01 9.92 2.70
C TYR A 276 -17.60 11.11 1.81
N VAL A 277 -17.30 10.86 0.54
CA VAL A 277 -16.86 11.92 -0.38
C VAL A 277 -17.95 12.97 -0.58
N ILE A 278 -19.21 12.55 -0.78
CA ILE A 278 -20.33 13.45 -1.05
C ILE A 278 -20.74 14.27 0.18
N LYS A 279 -20.81 13.65 1.36
CA LYS A 279 -21.47 14.25 2.54
C LYS A 279 -20.51 14.73 3.63
N SER A 280 -19.30 14.18 3.71
CA SER A 280 -18.43 14.30 4.90
C SER A 280 -16.99 14.74 4.63
N SER A 281 -16.53 14.72 3.37
CA SER A 281 -15.15 15.06 3.03
C SER A 281 -14.85 16.55 3.17
N ASN A 282 -15.81 17.42 2.84
CA ASN A 282 -15.64 18.87 2.68
C ASN A 282 -14.45 19.24 1.76
N ASP A 283 -14.08 18.36 0.83
CA ASP A 283 -12.97 18.54 -0.09
C ASP A 283 -13.46 18.44 -1.54
N ASN A 284 -13.65 19.59 -2.17
CA ASN A 284 -14.13 19.68 -3.55
C ASN A 284 -13.13 19.08 -4.55
N VAL A 285 -11.83 19.11 -4.24
CA VAL A 285 -10.79 18.53 -5.12
C VAL A 285 -10.91 17.02 -5.08
N LEU A 286 -11.08 16.44 -3.90
CA LEU A 286 -11.34 15.00 -3.76
C LEU A 286 -12.63 14.60 -4.48
N PHE A 287 -13.71 15.36 -4.33
CA PHE A 287 -14.97 15.09 -5.02
C PHE A 287 -14.78 15.04 -6.54
N GLN A 288 -14.18 16.09 -7.11
CA GLN A 288 -13.96 16.20 -8.56
C GLN A 288 -13.03 15.10 -9.09
N THR A 289 -11.98 14.75 -8.35
CA THR A 289 -11.02 13.73 -8.79
C THR A 289 -11.57 12.31 -8.63
N ALA A 290 -12.19 11.98 -7.49
CA ALA A 290 -12.72 10.64 -7.23
C ALA A 290 -13.88 10.27 -8.18
N PHE A 291 -14.75 11.23 -8.50
CA PHE A 291 -15.90 11.06 -9.39
C PHE A 291 -15.64 11.48 -10.84
N TYR A 292 -14.40 11.83 -11.21
CA TYR A 292 -14.10 12.37 -12.54
C TYR A 292 -14.65 11.52 -13.70
N LEU A 293 -14.51 10.20 -13.62
CA LEU A 293 -15.02 9.29 -14.65
C LEU A 293 -16.54 9.11 -14.59
N LYS A 294 -17.16 9.21 -13.41
CA LYS A 294 -18.58 8.88 -13.19
C LYS A 294 -19.52 9.71 -14.06
N GLU A 295 -19.13 10.95 -14.36
CA GLU A 295 -19.96 11.92 -15.08
C GLU A 295 -19.59 12.03 -16.57
N LEU A 296 -18.62 11.24 -17.05
CA LEU A 296 -18.11 11.31 -18.41
C LEU A 296 -18.52 10.06 -19.21
N GLU A 297 -18.65 10.25 -20.53
CA GLU A 297 -18.61 9.15 -21.48
C GLU A 297 -17.21 9.04 -22.13
N PRO A 298 -16.86 7.86 -22.69
CA PRO A 298 -15.63 7.68 -23.47
C PRO A 298 -15.37 8.78 -24.50
N ILE A 299 -16.42 9.24 -25.18
CA ILE A 299 -16.34 10.28 -26.21
C ILE A 299 -15.96 11.65 -25.63
N ASP A 300 -16.47 11.99 -24.44
CA ASP A 300 -16.19 13.28 -23.80
C ASP A 300 -14.72 13.39 -23.39
N LEU A 301 -14.15 12.27 -22.95
CA LEU A 301 -12.73 12.18 -22.62
C LEU A 301 -11.85 12.35 -23.87
N VAL A 302 -12.23 11.73 -24.99
CA VAL A 302 -11.53 11.91 -26.27
C VAL A 302 -11.65 13.35 -26.77
N ASN A 303 -12.83 13.97 -26.67
CA ASN A 303 -13.03 15.37 -27.05
C ASN A 303 -12.17 16.31 -26.19
N SER A 304 -12.09 16.07 -24.89
CA SER A 304 -11.22 16.82 -23.97
C SER A 304 -9.75 16.70 -24.36
N PHE A 305 -9.30 15.50 -24.73
CA PHE A 305 -7.95 15.28 -25.23
C PHE A 305 -7.68 16.05 -26.54
N ILE A 306 -8.59 15.97 -27.51
CA ILE A 306 -8.45 16.70 -28.78
C ILE A 306 -8.30 18.20 -28.49
N GLN A 307 -9.13 18.76 -27.61
CA GLN A 307 -9.11 20.19 -27.29
C GLN A 307 -7.85 20.63 -26.54
N GLU A 308 -7.35 19.83 -25.59
CA GLU A 308 -6.21 20.22 -24.73
C GLU A 308 -4.84 19.94 -25.39
N TYR A 309 -4.75 18.89 -26.19
CA TYR A 309 -3.47 18.36 -26.71
C TYR A 309 -3.31 18.49 -28.23
N LEU A 310 -4.38 18.64 -29.00
CA LEU A 310 -4.30 18.70 -30.47
C LEU A 310 -4.73 20.08 -31.00
N GLU A 311 -4.02 20.53 -32.03
CA GLU A 311 -4.32 21.75 -32.78
C GLU A 311 -4.65 21.35 -34.22
N LEU A 312 -5.84 21.73 -34.68
CA LEU A 312 -6.32 21.41 -36.02
C LEU A 312 -6.07 22.59 -36.95
N SER A 313 -5.38 22.34 -38.07
CA SER A 313 -5.27 23.30 -39.17
C SER A 313 -6.59 23.39 -39.94
N GLN A 314 -6.90 24.55 -40.52
CA GLN A 314 -8.18 24.75 -41.22
C GLN A 314 -8.40 23.69 -42.32
N PRO A 315 -9.57 23.03 -42.35
CA PRO A 315 -9.88 22.06 -43.39
C PRO A 315 -10.03 22.81 -44.73
N GLY A 316 -9.24 22.44 -45.73
CA GLY A 316 -9.47 22.88 -47.11
C GLY A 316 -8.45 23.81 -47.77
N ARG A 317 -7.18 23.86 -47.34
CA ARG A 317 -6.09 24.24 -48.27
C ARG A 317 -5.48 22.98 -48.86
N PRO A 318 -5.82 22.59 -50.11
CA PRO A 318 -5.21 21.46 -50.77
C PRO A 318 -3.82 21.85 -51.24
N ASN A 319 -2.83 21.83 -50.35
CA ASN A 319 -1.45 21.71 -50.78
C ASN A 319 -1.07 20.25 -50.64
N ASN A 320 -1.45 19.50 -51.69
CA ASN A 320 -1.04 18.13 -51.93
C ASN A 320 0.48 18.07 -52.08
N THR A 321 1.18 17.91 -50.97
CA THR A 321 2.44 17.16 -50.93
C THR A 321 2.68 16.69 -49.49
N ILE A 322 2.41 15.41 -49.21
CA ILE A 322 2.93 14.74 -48.02
C ILE A 322 4.37 14.36 -48.36
N CYS A 323 5.34 15.10 -47.83
CA CYS A 323 6.75 14.77 -47.99
C CYS A 323 7.12 13.69 -46.97
N ILE A 324 7.21 12.43 -47.42
CA ILE A 324 7.87 11.36 -46.68
C ILE A 324 9.30 11.31 -47.24
N ASP A 325 10.26 11.67 -46.40
CA ASP A 325 11.70 11.63 -46.63
C ASP A 325 12.25 12.22 -47.94
N GLY A 326 12.88 13.39 -47.80
CA GLY A 326 14.08 13.73 -48.57
C GLY A 326 13.89 14.09 -50.06
N GLN A 327 13.13 15.14 -50.38
CA GLN A 327 13.53 16.18 -51.37
C GLN A 327 12.54 17.37 -51.37
N LEU A 328 13.10 18.56 -51.60
CA LEU A 328 12.53 19.92 -51.51
C LEU A 328 11.29 20.11 -52.42
N SER A 329 10.29 20.98 -52.20
CA SER A 329 10.09 22.21 -51.42
C SER A 329 8.60 22.63 -51.52
N ASN A 330 8.13 23.38 -50.51
CA ASN A 330 6.89 24.19 -50.42
C ASN A 330 5.63 23.55 -49.80
N MET A 331 5.43 23.91 -48.52
CA MET A 331 4.36 23.58 -47.57
C MET A 331 4.35 22.14 -47.04
N ARG A 332 5.02 21.94 -45.89
CA ARG A 332 4.85 20.76 -45.04
C ARG A 332 3.50 20.86 -44.34
N THR A 333 2.52 20.07 -44.75
CA THR A 333 1.32 19.89 -43.93
C THR A 333 1.73 19.12 -42.67
N PRO A 334 1.47 19.65 -41.46
CA PRO A 334 1.83 18.97 -40.23
C PRO A 334 1.10 17.63 -40.18
N TYR A 335 1.77 16.57 -39.73
CA TYR A 335 1.12 15.29 -39.51
C TYR A 335 1.59 14.68 -38.19
N ILE A 336 0.75 13.84 -37.60
CA ILE A 336 1.06 13.10 -36.40
C ILE A 336 0.74 11.61 -36.63
N SER A 337 1.74 10.75 -36.38
CA SER A 337 1.56 9.30 -36.47
C SER A 337 0.73 8.78 -35.30
N TRP A 338 0.09 7.63 -35.48
CA TRP A 338 -0.64 6.96 -34.41
C TRP A 338 0.23 6.70 -33.16
N LYS A 339 1.50 6.31 -33.33
CA LYS A 339 2.44 6.09 -32.22
C LYS A 339 2.66 7.35 -31.37
N ASN A 340 2.72 8.52 -32.02
CA ASN A 340 2.84 9.81 -31.33
C ASN A 340 1.54 10.19 -30.61
N ILE A 341 0.38 9.94 -31.22
CA ILE A 341 -0.92 10.14 -30.54
C ILE A 341 -1.05 9.26 -29.31
N GLN A 342 -0.63 7.98 -29.38
CA GLN A 342 -0.66 7.08 -28.23
C GLN A 342 0.17 7.62 -27.06
N TYR A 343 1.35 8.19 -27.34
CA TYR A 343 2.17 8.82 -26.32
C TYR A 343 1.49 10.07 -25.72
N LEU A 344 0.97 10.96 -26.57
CA LEU A 344 0.25 12.16 -26.11
C LEU A 344 -0.98 11.80 -25.28
N TRP A 345 -1.69 10.73 -25.65
CA TRP A 345 -2.81 10.21 -24.89
C TRP A 345 -2.38 9.72 -23.50
N LYS A 346 -1.27 8.96 -23.42
CA LYS A 346 -0.69 8.56 -22.13
C LYS A 346 -0.34 9.78 -21.27
N GLN A 347 0.33 10.76 -21.85
CA GLN A 347 0.69 12.01 -21.17
C GLN A 347 -0.54 12.80 -20.67
N PHE A 348 -1.61 12.84 -21.47
CA PHE A 348 -2.89 13.43 -21.09
C PHE A 348 -3.49 12.74 -19.87
N LEU A 349 -3.58 11.41 -19.89
CA LEU A 349 -4.13 10.63 -18.77
C LEU A 349 -3.29 10.79 -17.50
N ASP A 350 -1.96 10.76 -17.62
CA ASP A 350 -1.04 10.95 -16.50
C ASP A 350 -1.20 12.35 -15.88
N SER A 351 -1.40 13.38 -16.70
CA SER A 351 -1.64 14.75 -16.21
C SER A 351 -2.93 14.89 -15.37
N LYS A 352 -3.91 14.01 -15.60
CA LYS A 352 -5.16 13.93 -14.85
C LYS A 352 -5.14 12.84 -13.76
N ASN A 353 -4.04 12.08 -13.60
CA ASN A 353 -3.92 10.92 -12.71
C ASN A 353 -4.98 9.82 -12.95
N ILE A 354 -5.31 9.56 -14.22
CA ILE A 354 -6.30 8.57 -14.62
C ILE A 354 -5.54 7.37 -15.22
N PRO A 355 -5.91 6.12 -14.87
CA PRO A 355 -5.34 4.96 -15.57
C PRO A 355 -5.79 4.96 -17.04
N ASN A 356 -5.20 4.07 -17.85
CA ASN A 356 -5.69 3.88 -19.21
C ASN A 356 -7.10 3.27 -19.21
N VAL A 357 -8.11 4.13 -19.32
CA VAL A 357 -9.55 3.82 -19.27
C VAL A 357 -10.16 3.50 -20.64
N LEU A 358 -9.36 3.55 -21.71
CA LEU A 358 -9.81 3.19 -23.05
C LEU A 358 -8.83 2.22 -23.71
N PHE A 359 -9.37 1.16 -24.31
CA PHE A 359 -8.58 0.32 -25.18
C PHE A 359 -8.11 1.12 -26.39
N LEU A 360 -6.86 0.90 -26.81
CA LEU A 360 -6.23 1.66 -27.89
C LEU A 360 -7.01 1.56 -29.21
N GLN A 361 -7.65 0.42 -29.48
CA GLN A 361 -8.51 0.25 -30.65
C GLN A 361 -9.77 1.13 -30.56
N ASN A 362 -10.43 1.17 -29.40
CA ASN A 362 -11.62 2.01 -29.20
C ASN A 362 -11.25 3.50 -29.30
N LEU A 363 -10.12 3.90 -28.70
CA LEU A 363 -9.58 5.25 -28.85
C LEU A 363 -9.33 5.61 -30.31
N LYS A 364 -8.71 4.70 -31.09
CA LYS A 364 -8.45 4.90 -32.51
C LYS A 364 -9.75 5.10 -33.29
N THR A 365 -10.74 4.26 -33.08
CA THR A 365 -12.06 4.36 -33.72
C THR A 365 -12.75 5.68 -33.39
N LEU A 366 -12.73 6.11 -32.12
CA LEU A 366 -13.33 7.38 -31.69
C LEU A 366 -12.59 8.58 -32.30
N LEU A 367 -11.25 8.57 -32.33
CA LEU A 367 -10.46 9.63 -32.96
C LEU A 367 -10.68 9.71 -34.47
N ILE A 368 -10.74 8.57 -35.17
CA ILE A 368 -11.05 8.54 -36.61
C ILE A 368 -12.47 9.07 -36.86
N SER A 369 -13.43 8.74 -36.00
CA SER A 369 -14.79 9.25 -36.15
C SER A 369 -14.88 10.78 -35.97
N ASN A 370 -14.13 11.35 -35.01
CA ASN A 370 -14.09 12.79 -34.73
C ASN A 370 -13.22 13.58 -35.71
N LEU A 371 -12.13 12.98 -36.23
CA LEU A 371 -11.12 13.63 -37.08
C LEU A 371 -11.07 12.99 -38.48
N LYS A 372 -12.22 12.53 -38.98
CA LYS A 372 -12.32 11.77 -40.22
C LYS A 372 -11.65 12.47 -41.42
N ASP A 373 -11.81 13.79 -41.50
CA ASP A 373 -11.26 14.61 -42.59
C ASP A 373 -9.74 14.77 -42.54
N TYR A 374 -9.11 14.38 -41.43
CA TYR A 374 -7.67 14.51 -41.17
C TYR A 374 -6.95 13.15 -41.18
N TYR A 375 -7.65 12.01 -41.16
CA TYR A 375 -7.04 10.70 -41.04
C TYR A 375 -6.71 10.07 -42.41
N VAL A 376 -5.47 9.60 -42.56
CA VAL A 376 -4.99 8.90 -43.76
C VAL A 376 -4.68 7.45 -43.41
N GLU A 377 -5.48 6.53 -43.93
CA GLU A 377 -5.37 5.08 -43.65
C GLU A 377 -4.04 4.47 -44.08
N GLU A 378 -3.49 4.89 -45.23
CA GLU A 378 -2.26 4.31 -45.80
C GLU A 378 -1.03 4.48 -44.91
N HIS A 379 -0.98 5.55 -44.12
CA HIS A 379 0.18 5.91 -43.29
C HIS A 379 -0.10 5.82 -41.78
N ASP A 380 -1.31 5.39 -41.40
CA ASP A 380 -1.79 5.39 -40.01
C ASP A 380 -1.46 6.72 -39.28
N ALA A 381 -1.82 7.83 -39.93
CA ALA A 381 -1.44 9.17 -39.52
C ALA A 381 -2.56 10.19 -39.71
N PHE A 382 -2.57 11.22 -38.88
CA PHE A 382 -3.48 12.35 -38.96
C PHE A 382 -2.75 13.54 -39.57
N VAL A 383 -3.15 13.94 -40.77
CA VAL A 383 -2.62 15.07 -41.55
C VAL A 383 -3.40 16.33 -41.20
N GLY A 384 -2.73 17.47 -41.07
CA GLY A 384 -3.32 18.73 -40.64
C GLY A 384 -3.54 18.85 -39.13
N VAL A 385 -2.99 17.91 -38.34
CA VAL A 385 -3.07 17.87 -36.88
C VAL A 385 -1.66 18.03 -36.30
N CYS A 386 -1.49 18.96 -35.36
CA CYS A 386 -0.25 19.11 -34.60
C CYS A 386 -0.53 19.14 -33.09
N SER A 387 0.54 19.11 -32.29
CA SER A 387 0.47 19.27 -30.84
C SER A 387 1.63 20.13 -30.36
N LYS A 388 1.39 21.00 -29.39
CA LYS A 388 2.43 21.80 -28.72
C LYS A 388 3.54 20.97 -28.07
N TYR A 389 3.27 19.72 -27.72
CA TYR A 389 4.25 18.82 -27.09
C TYR A 389 5.08 18.03 -28.10
N LEU A 390 4.67 17.98 -29.36
CA LEU A 390 5.30 17.15 -30.39
C LEU A 390 6.74 17.59 -30.76
N PRO A 391 7.08 18.90 -30.85
CA PRO A 391 8.42 19.33 -31.23
C PRO A 391 9.51 18.81 -30.28
N GLU A 392 9.26 18.81 -28.97
CA GLU A 392 10.22 18.32 -27.97
C GLU A 392 10.42 16.81 -28.08
N ILE A 393 9.33 16.07 -28.32
CA ILE A 393 9.36 14.62 -28.54
C ILE A 393 10.17 14.28 -29.80
N GLN A 394 9.91 14.97 -30.91
CA GLN A 394 10.61 14.72 -32.17
C GLN A 394 12.10 15.02 -32.07
N LYS A 395 12.49 16.09 -31.38
CA LYS A 395 13.89 16.39 -31.11
C LYS A 395 14.59 15.30 -30.33
N PHE A 396 13.96 14.79 -29.26
CA PHE A 396 14.51 13.68 -28.50
C PHE A 396 14.68 12.42 -29.35
N LEU A 397 13.68 12.09 -30.18
CA LEU A 397 13.77 10.94 -31.08
C LEU A 397 14.88 11.10 -32.13
N GLN A 398 15.09 12.31 -32.65
CA GLN A 398 16.17 12.60 -33.57
C GLN A 398 17.54 12.44 -32.90
N PHE A 399 17.71 13.02 -31.70
CA PHE A 399 18.89 12.83 -30.87
C PHE A 399 19.18 11.34 -30.64
N TRP A 400 18.17 10.58 -30.22
CA TRP A 400 18.31 9.16 -29.92
C TRP A 400 18.77 8.37 -31.16
N ASN A 401 18.10 8.56 -32.30
CA ASN A 401 18.41 7.85 -33.53
C ASN A 401 19.78 8.24 -34.14
N GLU A 402 20.24 9.48 -33.94
CA GLU A 402 21.54 9.94 -34.45
C GLU A 402 22.72 9.50 -33.55
N THR A 403 22.49 9.33 -32.24
CA THR A 403 23.60 9.27 -31.26
C THR A 403 23.67 8.00 -30.44
N ILE A 404 22.57 7.28 -30.26
CA ILE A 404 22.53 6.08 -29.41
C ILE A 404 22.67 4.83 -30.27
N ILE A 405 23.56 3.93 -29.86
CA ILE A 405 23.87 2.65 -30.52
C ILE A 405 23.74 1.54 -29.47
N GLU A 406 23.26 0.36 -29.86
CA GLU A 406 23.20 -0.82 -28.98
C GLU A 406 24.61 -1.38 -28.75
N ASP A 407 24.98 -1.59 -27.49
CA ASP A 407 26.29 -2.13 -27.08
C ASP A 407 26.13 -2.98 -25.81
N ASP A 408 26.28 -4.30 -25.95
CA ASP A 408 26.08 -5.26 -24.85
C ASP A 408 27.10 -5.15 -23.70
N SER A 409 28.22 -4.44 -23.88
CA SER A 409 29.22 -4.26 -22.81
C SER A 409 28.89 -3.14 -21.82
N GLU A 410 28.12 -2.14 -22.24
CA GLU A 410 27.81 -0.97 -21.43
C GLU A 410 26.51 -1.19 -20.64
N MET A 411 26.60 -1.22 -19.30
CA MET A 411 25.46 -1.59 -18.45
C MET A 411 24.89 -0.44 -17.60
N ASP A 412 25.63 0.66 -17.47
CA ASP A 412 25.45 1.63 -16.38
C ASP A 412 25.38 3.07 -16.91
N PHE A 413 24.45 3.35 -17.84
CA PHE A 413 24.18 4.70 -18.34
C PHE A 413 23.10 5.40 -17.50
N GLU A 414 23.41 6.52 -16.84
CA GLU A 414 22.43 7.23 -15.99
C GLU A 414 21.50 8.12 -16.83
N ILE A 415 20.22 8.23 -16.43
CA ILE A 415 19.26 9.13 -17.12
C ILE A 415 19.75 10.59 -17.11
N ASP A 416 20.36 11.02 -16.01
CA ASP A 416 20.95 12.36 -15.88
C ASP A 416 22.05 12.60 -16.94
N GLU A 417 22.83 11.57 -17.27
CA GLU A 417 23.85 11.64 -18.32
C GLU A 417 23.21 11.83 -19.70
N ILE A 418 22.08 11.17 -19.98
CA ILE A 418 21.34 11.35 -21.24
C ILE A 418 20.78 12.76 -21.37
N ILE A 419 20.29 13.36 -20.28
CA ILE A 419 19.83 14.77 -20.28
C ILE A 419 20.97 15.71 -20.66
N ILE A 420 22.14 15.50 -20.07
CA ILE A 420 23.36 16.26 -20.34
C ILE A 420 23.75 16.12 -21.82
N LEU A 421 23.72 14.90 -22.36
CA LEU A 421 24.07 14.63 -23.76
C LEU A 421 23.08 15.23 -24.75
N LEU A 422 21.78 15.17 -24.45
CA LEU A 422 20.74 15.80 -25.25
C LEU A 422 20.96 17.32 -25.33
N ARG A 423 21.28 17.96 -24.20
CA ARG A 423 21.60 19.40 -24.16
C ARG A 423 22.83 19.72 -25.00
N ASN A 424 23.89 18.93 -24.87
CA ASN A 424 25.12 19.10 -25.64
C ASN A 424 24.86 18.90 -27.16
N TRP A 425 24.04 17.94 -27.53
CA TRP A 425 23.63 17.73 -28.92
C TRP A 425 22.85 18.93 -29.48
N CYS A 426 21.87 19.46 -28.74
CA CYS A 426 21.15 20.66 -29.14
C CYS A 426 22.09 21.87 -29.36
N ILE A 427 23.04 22.08 -28.45
CA ILE A 427 24.05 23.14 -28.58
C ILE A 427 24.89 22.91 -29.84
N SER A 428 25.35 21.68 -30.10
CA SER A 428 26.18 21.35 -31.26
C SER A 428 25.47 21.60 -32.60
N LYS A 429 24.15 21.41 -32.64
CA LYS A 429 23.30 21.63 -33.83
C LYS A 429 22.74 23.05 -33.91
N ASN A 430 23.04 23.91 -32.93
CA ASN A 430 22.50 25.26 -32.79
C ASN A 430 20.95 25.28 -32.72
N GLU A 431 20.38 24.27 -32.06
CA GLU A 431 18.95 24.13 -31.82
C GLU A 431 18.53 24.62 -30.43
N PRO A 432 17.26 25.02 -30.23
CA PRO A 432 16.79 25.41 -28.91
C PRO A 432 16.81 24.21 -27.96
N ILE A 433 17.39 24.42 -26.78
CA ILE A 433 17.57 23.42 -25.71
C ILE A 433 16.21 22.84 -25.30
N CYS A 434 16.12 21.52 -25.25
CA CYS A 434 14.97 20.80 -24.72
C CYS A 434 14.99 20.79 -23.18
N ASN A 435 13.85 21.13 -22.56
CA ASN A 435 13.65 21.08 -21.11
C ASN A 435 12.81 19.85 -20.73
N LEU A 436 13.33 18.67 -21.03
CA LEU A 436 12.72 17.41 -20.58
C LEU A 436 13.24 17.05 -19.18
N ASN A 437 12.35 16.57 -18.33
CA ASN A 437 12.71 16.00 -17.02
C ASN A 437 12.97 14.49 -17.10
N ASP A 438 13.57 13.93 -16.05
CA ASP A 438 13.99 12.53 -15.98
C ASP A 438 12.81 11.58 -16.25
N LYS A 439 11.64 11.88 -15.67
CA LYS A 439 10.41 11.10 -15.85
C LYS A 439 9.93 11.11 -17.30
N GLN A 440 9.95 12.26 -17.97
CA GLN A 440 9.58 12.40 -19.37
C GLN A 440 10.52 11.61 -20.28
N ILE A 441 11.83 11.61 -19.99
CA ILE A 441 12.79 10.83 -20.77
C ILE A 441 12.57 9.32 -20.57
N LEU A 442 12.36 8.88 -19.32
CA LEU A 442 12.01 7.48 -19.05
C LEU A 442 10.71 7.06 -19.76
N ASP A 443 9.69 7.92 -19.75
CA ASP A 443 8.43 7.68 -20.45
C ASP A 443 8.62 7.64 -21.98
N LEU A 444 9.48 8.49 -22.54
CA LEU A 444 9.81 8.47 -23.96
C LEU A 444 10.55 7.19 -24.34
N ILE A 445 11.57 6.80 -23.57
CA ILE A 445 12.37 5.61 -23.85
C ILE A 445 11.48 4.36 -23.76
N SER A 446 10.72 4.22 -22.66
CA SER A 446 9.83 3.06 -22.47
C SER A 446 8.74 2.94 -23.55
N HIS A 447 8.24 4.07 -24.08
CA HIS A 447 7.20 4.06 -25.10
C HIS A 447 7.75 3.86 -26.52
N PHE A 448 8.84 4.54 -26.88
CA PHE A 448 9.36 4.52 -28.24
C PHE A 448 10.35 3.39 -28.50
N PHE A 449 11.09 2.96 -27.47
CA PHE A 449 12.17 1.98 -27.53
C PHE A 449 11.97 0.86 -26.48
N PRO A 450 10.93 0.01 -26.63
CA PRO A 450 10.57 -0.99 -25.61
C PRO A 450 11.62 -2.11 -25.42
N ASN A 451 12.61 -2.21 -26.30
CA ASN A 451 13.70 -3.19 -26.21
C ASN A 451 14.82 -2.75 -25.26
N VAL A 452 14.83 -1.47 -24.85
CA VAL A 452 15.86 -0.90 -23.98
C VAL A 452 15.58 -1.32 -22.54
N GLU A 453 16.57 -1.90 -21.89
CA GLU A 453 16.48 -2.33 -20.49
C GLU A 453 16.74 -1.14 -19.56
N ILE A 454 15.72 -0.78 -18.77
CA ILE A 454 15.80 0.28 -17.75
C ILE A 454 15.86 -0.38 -16.37
N GLU A 455 16.93 -0.13 -15.64
CA GLU A 455 17.12 -0.61 -14.27
C GLU A 455 16.80 0.50 -13.24
N ARG A 456 15.92 0.17 -12.28
CA ARG A 456 15.58 1.00 -11.11
C ARG A 456 15.10 2.43 -11.44
N ASP A 457 14.45 2.62 -12.60
CA ASP A 457 14.05 3.95 -13.10
C ASP A 457 15.22 4.96 -13.14
N LYS A 458 16.49 4.49 -13.22
CA LYS A 458 17.67 5.36 -13.12
C LYS A 458 18.77 5.03 -14.13
N PHE A 459 19.00 3.75 -14.41
CA PHE A 459 20.07 3.29 -15.28
C PHE A 459 19.48 2.67 -16.55
N ILE A 460 20.18 2.83 -17.66
CA ILE A 460 19.88 2.17 -18.92
C ILE A 460 21.08 1.30 -19.28
N SER A 461 20.77 0.07 -19.63
CA SER A 461 21.76 -0.93 -20.01
C SER A 461 21.72 -1.17 -21.53
N ARG A 462 22.84 -1.68 -22.04
CA ARG A 462 23.08 -2.07 -23.43
C ARG A 462 23.06 -0.93 -24.44
N ILE A 463 23.46 0.28 -24.02
CA ILE A 463 23.52 1.45 -24.90
C ILE A 463 24.87 2.14 -24.81
N LYS A 464 25.36 2.63 -25.94
CA LYS A 464 26.49 3.55 -26.05
C LYS A 464 26.05 4.82 -26.75
N CYS A 465 26.57 5.98 -26.31
CA CYS A 465 26.34 7.25 -26.97
C CYS A 465 27.58 7.67 -27.77
N SER A 466 27.41 7.98 -29.06
CA SER A 466 28.51 8.44 -29.92
C SER A 466 29.08 9.81 -29.52
N LEU A 467 28.32 10.58 -28.72
CA LEU A 467 28.76 11.89 -28.22
C LEU A 467 29.66 11.80 -27.00
N TRP A 468 29.76 10.64 -26.35
CA TRP A 468 30.56 10.47 -25.15
C TRP A 468 31.09 9.05 -25.01
N ASP A 469 32.42 8.92 -25.09
CA ASP A 469 33.13 7.68 -24.84
C ASP A 469 33.71 7.70 -23.41
N LYS A 470 32.96 7.09 -22.47
CA LYS A 470 33.31 7.03 -21.05
C LYS A 470 34.67 6.36 -20.81
N GLU A 471 34.94 5.28 -21.52
CA GLU A 471 36.17 4.49 -21.37
C GLU A 471 37.39 5.29 -21.81
N LEU A 472 37.29 5.96 -22.96
CA LEU A 472 38.35 6.81 -23.48
C LEU A 472 38.65 7.99 -22.56
N ASP A 473 37.61 8.63 -22.01
CA ASP A 473 37.76 9.73 -21.05
C ASP A 473 38.51 9.29 -19.79
N ILE A 474 38.17 8.12 -19.24
CA ILE A 474 38.88 7.54 -18.10
C ILE A 474 40.33 7.24 -18.48
N GLN A 475 40.57 6.65 -19.66
CA GLN A 475 41.91 6.31 -20.12
C GLN A 475 42.80 7.56 -20.25
N LEU A 476 42.32 8.61 -20.89
CA LEU A 476 43.06 9.87 -21.06
C LEU A 476 43.40 10.52 -19.72
N ALA A 477 42.47 10.51 -18.77
CA ALA A 477 42.73 11.04 -17.44
C ALA A 477 43.75 10.20 -16.66
N LEU A 478 43.69 8.86 -16.78
CA LEU A 478 44.62 7.94 -16.16
C LEU A 478 46.03 8.03 -16.76
N GLU A 479 46.16 8.21 -18.07
CA GLU A 479 47.45 8.44 -18.75
C GLU A 479 48.07 9.77 -18.30
N ASN A 480 47.28 10.84 -18.16
CA ASN A 480 47.75 12.10 -17.60
C ASN A 480 48.16 11.98 -16.13
N LEU A 481 47.40 11.25 -15.32
CA LEU A 481 47.76 10.95 -13.94
C LEU A 481 49.10 10.21 -13.91
N LYS A 482 49.26 9.17 -14.74
CA LYS A 482 50.49 8.40 -14.89
C LYS A 482 51.69 9.29 -15.26
N HIS A 483 51.55 10.18 -16.24
CA HIS A 483 52.60 11.14 -16.59
C HIS A 483 52.93 12.12 -15.45
N SER A 484 51.92 12.59 -14.70
CA SER A 484 52.14 13.50 -13.57
C SER A 484 52.94 12.85 -12.44
N LEU A 485 52.75 11.54 -12.25
CA LEU A 485 53.46 10.74 -11.24
C LEU A 485 54.88 10.40 -11.68
N GLN A 486 55.07 10.08 -12.96
CA GLN A 486 56.40 9.81 -13.54
C GLN A 486 57.30 11.05 -13.50
N ASN A 487 56.74 12.24 -13.75
CA ASN A 487 57.48 13.49 -13.79
C ASN A 487 57.71 14.13 -12.41
N ASN A 488 57.31 13.47 -11.31
CA ASN A 488 57.45 13.96 -9.92
C ASN A 488 56.93 15.39 -9.68
N THR A 489 56.04 15.92 -10.52
CA THR A 489 55.75 17.37 -10.53
C THR A 489 54.51 17.78 -9.74
N MET A 490 53.66 16.85 -9.30
CA MET A 490 52.53 17.17 -8.41
C MET A 490 52.21 16.00 -7.48
N MET A 491 52.60 16.11 -6.20
CA MET A 491 51.88 15.47 -5.09
C MET A 491 51.11 16.57 -4.34
N PRO A 492 49.87 16.93 -4.72
CA PRO A 492 49.02 17.78 -3.92
C PRO A 492 48.02 16.89 -3.18
N ILE A 493 48.49 15.91 -2.41
CA ILE A 493 47.62 15.17 -1.50
C ILE A 493 48.28 15.23 -0.13
N SER A 494 47.86 16.22 0.66
CA SER A 494 48.22 16.36 2.07
C SER A 494 47.63 15.20 2.87
N ARG A 495 48.27 14.04 2.84
CA ARG A 495 48.16 13.03 3.90
C ARG A 495 49.56 12.56 4.20
N THR A 496 49.98 12.76 5.45
CA THR A 496 51.28 12.39 6.00
C THR A 496 51.59 10.92 5.70
N LEU A 497 52.59 10.66 4.87
CA LEU A 497 53.04 9.30 4.54
C LEU A 497 54.21 8.93 5.45
N SER A 498 54.07 7.81 6.16
CA SER A 498 55.16 7.15 6.87
C SER A 498 56.12 6.51 5.85
N PRO A 499 57.43 6.38 6.14
CA PRO A 499 58.46 6.18 5.11
C PRO A 499 58.55 4.79 4.47
N SER A 500 57.60 3.89 4.74
CA SER A 500 57.79 2.45 4.48
C SER A 500 56.62 1.72 3.83
N SER A 501 55.55 2.39 3.39
CA SER A 501 54.33 1.68 2.93
C SER A 501 53.59 2.21 1.70
N SER A 502 54.09 3.18 0.93
CA SER A 502 53.17 3.90 0.02
C SER A 502 53.78 4.43 -1.27
N GLN A 503 53.90 3.55 -2.26
CA GLN A 503 53.97 3.97 -3.67
C GLN A 503 52.67 3.66 -4.43
N ASN A 504 51.71 2.94 -3.83
CA ASN A 504 50.43 2.62 -4.48
C ASN A 504 49.44 3.78 -4.33
N ILE A 505 48.61 4.01 -5.35
CA ILE A 505 47.59 5.07 -5.37
C ILE A 505 46.25 4.46 -5.05
N SER A 506 45.46 5.08 -4.17
CA SER A 506 44.11 4.57 -3.92
C SER A 506 43.22 4.83 -5.13
N ILE A 507 42.31 3.89 -5.45
CA ILE A 507 41.35 4.06 -6.55
C ILE A 507 40.48 5.32 -6.32
N TYR A 508 40.23 5.67 -5.05
CA TYR A 508 39.57 6.91 -4.68
C TYR A 508 40.36 8.17 -5.06
N ASP A 509 41.67 8.19 -4.82
CA ASP A 509 42.53 9.32 -5.19
C ASP A 509 42.66 9.44 -6.73
N ALA A 510 42.68 8.31 -7.45
CA ALA A 510 42.64 8.30 -8.90
C ALA A 510 41.32 8.88 -9.44
N TYR A 511 40.18 8.50 -8.86
CA TYR A 511 38.88 9.09 -9.20
C TYR A 511 38.81 10.58 -8.86
N TYR A 512 39.37 10.99 -7.71
CA TYR A 512 39.44 12.40 -7.33
C TYR A 512 40.27 13.23 -8.32
N PHE A 513 41.37 12.67 -8.83
CA PHE A 513 42.14 13.28 -9.90
C PHE A 513 41.32 13.36 -11.19
N TYR A 514 40.64 12.29 -11.60
CA TYR A 514 39.76 12.28 -12.77
C TYR A 514 38.72 13.42 -12.71
N CYS A 515 38.03 13.57 -11.58
CA CYS A 515 37.07 14.66 -11.37
C CYS A 515 37.72 16.05 -11.51
N LYS A 516 38.94 16.24 -10.97
CA LYS A 516 39.67 17.50 -11.09
C LYS A 516 40.14 17.77 -12.52
N TYR A 517 40.64 16.75 -13.21
CA TYR A 517 41.11 16.83 -14.57
C TYR A 517 39.99 17.34 -15.49
N HIS A 518 38.82 16.69 -15.46
CA HIS A 518 37.66 17.12 -16.24
C HIS A 518 37.11 18.48 -15.81
N SER A 519 37.11 18.80 -14.51
CA SER A 519 36.69 20.13 -14.04
C SER A 519 37.62 21.25 -14.54
N SER A 520 38.91 20.97 -14.73
CA SER A 520 39.89 21.96 -15.18
C SER A 520 39.87 22.22 -16.69
N LEU A 521 39.47 21.24 -17.51
CA LEU A 521 39.29 21.41 -18.96
C LEU A 521 38.12 22.34 -19.31
N ASN A 522 37.18 22.53 -18.39
CA ASN A 522 35.89 23.18 -18.65
C ASN A 522 35.85 24.71 -18.45
N HIS A 523 37.00 25.38 -18.33
CA HIS A 523 37.05 26.85 -18.16
C HIS A 523 36.48 27.66 -19.36
N ASN A 524 36.16 27.02 -20.49
CA ASN A 524 35.61 27.67 -21.69
C ASN A 524 34.07 27.60 -21.82
N ASN A 525 33.33 27.20 -20.78
CA ASN A 525 31.89 27.46 -20.61
C ASN A 525 30.90 26.90 -21.66
N THR A 526 31.28 25.91 -22.49
CA THR A 526 30.39 25.39 -23.56
C THR A 526 29.91 23.95 -23.39
N VAL A 527 30.50 23.15 -22.49
CA VAL A 527 30.11 21.75 -22.30
C VAL A 527 29.89 21.47 -20.82
N SER A 528 28.70 20.99 -20.49
CA SER A 528 28.35 20.55 -19.13
C SER A 528 29.24 19.36 -18.71
N ASN A 529 29.64 19.32 -17.43
CA ASN A 529 30.57 18.32 -16.87
C ASN A 529 30.13 16.88 -17.14
N GLN A 530 30.67 16.26 -18.17
CA GLN A 530 30.59 14.82 -18.41
C GLN A 530 31.61 14.13 -17.49
N ILE A 531 31.16 13.72 -16.30
CA ILE A 531 31.96 13.03 -15.31
C ILE A 531 31.26 11.71 -15.01
N VAL A 532 31.94 10.58 -15.23
CA VAL A 532 31.38 9.27 -14.91
C VAL A 532 31.14 9.11 -13.41
N SER A 533 30.17 8.26 -13.04
CA SER A 533 29.96 7.92 -11.64
C SER A 533 31.15 7.18 -11.03
N LYS A 534 31.32 7.30 -9.72
CA LYS A 534 32.40 6.62 -8.99
C LYS A 534 32.33 5.10 -9.17
N SER A 535 31.13 4.52 -9.14
CA SER A 535 30.93 3.08 -9.34
C SER A 535 31.34 2.64 -10.74
N TYR A 536 31.03 3.44 -11.76
CA TYR A 536 31.44 3.16 -13.13
C TYR A 536 32.98 3.21 -13.28
N PHE A 537 33.61 4.25 -12.72
CA PHE A 537 35.07 4.38 -12.72
C PHE A 537 35.74 3.18 -12.03
N GLU A 538 35.26 2.79 -10.85
CA GLU A 538 35.78 1.63 -10.12
C GLU A 538 35.66 0.34 -10.96
N LYS A 539 34.50 0.11 -11.60
CA LYS A 539 34.27 -1.03 -12.50
C LYS A 539 35.26 -1.06 -13.66
N TYR A 540 35.45 0.06 -14.36
CA TYR A 540 36.43 0.18 -15.44
C TYR A 540 37.85 -0.19 -14.98
N ILE A 541 38.27 0.30 -13.81
CA ILE A 541 39.58 -0.02 -13.23
C ILE A 541 39.70 -1.53 -12.96
N PHE A 542 38.66 -2.16 -12.39
CA PHE A 542 38.69 -3.59 -12.10
C PHE A 542 38.70 -4.45 -13.37
N GLU A 543 38.04 -4.04 -14.44
CA GLU A 543 37.99 -4.78 -15.70
C GLU A 543 39.30 -4.63 -16.50
N ASN A 544 39.77 -3.39 -16.69
CA ASN A 544 40.89 -3.08 -17.58
C ASN A 544 42.27 -3.07 -16.89
N LEU A 545 42.32 -2.86 -15.58
CA LEU A 545 43.57 -2.79 -14.80
C LEU A 545 43.65 -3.85 -13.69
N SER A 546 42.84 -4.92 -13.77
CA SER A 546 42.82 -6.04 -12.80
C SER A 546 44.21 -6.50 -12.35
N ASN A 547 45.15 -6.64 -13.28
CA ASN A 547 46.53 -7.08 -13.01
C ASN A 547 47.33 -6.13 -12.11
N TYR A 548 46.90 -4.87 -12.00
CA TYR A 548 47.56 -3.83 -11.22
C TYR A 548 46.79 -3.44 -9.97
N VAL A 549 45.62 -4.04 -9.71
CA VAL A 549 44.82 -3.75 -8.52
C VAL A 549 45.31 -4.58 -7.33
N VAL A 550 45.69 -3.89 -6.25
CA VAL A 550 46.13 -4.48 -4.97
C VAL A 550 45.07 -4.24 -3.90
N ASP A 551 44.75 -5.28 -3.13
CA ASP A 551 43.76 -5.29 -2.03
C ASP A 551 42.39 -4.71 -2.40
N SER A 552 42.03 -4.79 -3.69
CA SER A 552 40.78 -4.26 -4.26
C SER A 552 40.55 -2.76 -3.99
N LYS A 553 41.59 -2.01 -3.65
CA LYS A 553 41.50 -0.59 -3.24
C LYS A 553 42.62 0.29 -3.76
N PHE A 554 43.71 -0.30 -4.22
CA PHE A 554 44.91 0.41 -4.63
C PHE A 554 45.37 0.00 -6.02
N LEU A 555 45.93 0.93 -6.77
CA LEU A 555 46.69 0.69 -7.99
C LEU A 555 48.18 0.55 -7.64
N SER A 556 48.77 -0.57 -8.07
CA SER A 556 50.19 -0.90 -7.88
C SER A 556 51.11 0.12 -8.53
N VAL A 557 52.27 0.32 -7.92
CA VAL A 557 53.40 1.10 -8.47
C VAL A 557 53.79 0.66 -9.89
N GLU A 558 53.64 -0.64 -10.18
CA GLU A 558 54.04 -1.23 -11.46
C GLU A 558 53.26 -0.63 -12.64
N TRP A 559 52.03 -0.19 -12.40
CA TRP A 559 51.17 0.40 -13.43
C TRP A 559 51.72 1.73 -13.99
N PHE A 560 52.25 2.59 -13.13
CA PHE A 560 52.74 3.91 -13.54
C PHE A 560 54.27 3.98 -13.73
N LYS A 561 55.00 2.89 -13.48
CA LYS A 561 56.44 2.77 -13.83
C LYS A 561 56.70 2.29 -15.26
N LEU A 562 55.70 1.65 -15.89
CA LEU A 562 55.68 1.37 -17.34
C LEU A 562 55.59 2.66 -18.14
#